data_AF-A0A1Y2GBX9-F1
#
_entry.id   AF-A0A1Y2GBX9-F1
#
_cell.length_a   1.000
_cell.length_b   1.000
_cell.length_c   1.000
_cell.angle_alpha   90.00
_cell.angle_beta   90.00
_cell.angle_gamma   90.00
#
_symmetry.space_group_name_H-M   'P 1'
#
loop_
_entity.id
_entity.type
_entity.pdbx_description
1 polymer ?
#
loop_
_entity_poly.entity_id
_entity_poly.type
_entity_poly.pdbx_seq_one_letter_code
_entity_poly.pdbx_strand_id
1 'polypeptide(L)'
;MAISKRRFLFGTVALLSATACLVHRAQAYLDDEDDENVHSLRTHSLYMPYIDQDLQNRWFDFGGDTIINTNHQIRLTQDYPSQSGWLWSRLPLTAPNFQIEFEFKVHGKGDGLVGDGFAVWLTKERAEPGPVFGNRDNFEGLGIFFDTYANARQTHSFPYVMAMVGDGRTSYDNAHDGLNNRAAGCEADIRGKDVPTKGRISYNGNSQTLKLELRTTESDKSDTCFILTDLKLPPAFFLGFTAITGGVHDNHDIISVSTYVLDKGEDFSVERANNTRPPSGKSSFGWVLKLLAGSGVFAGIVFIAFKMTKKNDRARF
;
A
#
# COMPACT_ATOMS: atom_id res chain seq x y z
N MET A 1 36.18 -56.74 -29.73
CA MET A 1 36.89 -55.49 -29.36
C MET A 1 36.02 -54.33 -29.83
N ALA A 2 35.22 -53.74 -28.94
CA ALA A 2 34.23 -52.71 -29.28
C ALA A 2 34.53 -51.44 -28.46
N ILE A 3 35.09 -50.41 -29.10
CA ILE A 3 35.36 -49.10 -28.47
C ILE A 3 35.03 -47.99 -29.47
N SER A 4 34.36 -46.96 -28.96
CA SER A 4 34.24 -45.59 -29.50
C SER A 4 32.99 -45.23 -30.34
N LYS A 5 31.83 -45.15 -29.67
CA LYS A 5 30.70 -44.28 -30.08
C LYS A 5 30.49 -43.08 -29.13
N ARG A 6 31.47 -42.73 -28.29
CA ARG A 6 31.32 -41.69 -27.24
C ARG A 6 31.84 -40.29 -27.60
N ARG A 7 32.41 -40.06 -28.78
CA ARG A 7 33.01 -38.75 -29.13
C ARG A 7 32.10 -37.77 -29.88
N PHE A 8 30.95 -38.19 -30.41
CA PHE A 8 30.05 -37.27 -31.14
C PHE A 8 28.98 -36.60 -30.27
N LEU A 9 28.71 -37.12 -29.06
CA LEU A 9 27.68 -36.56 -28.17
C LEU A 9 28.17 -35.38 -27.31
N PHE A 10 29.48 -35.24 -27.11
CA PHE A 10 30.03 -34.17 -26.27
C PHE A 10 30.16 -32.82 -27.00
N GLY A 11 30.31 -32.83 -28.34
CA GLY A 11 30.40 -31.59 -29.12
C GLY A 11 29.07 -30.86 -29.27
N THR A 12 27.96 -31.59 -29.37
CA THR A 12 26.61 -31.01 -29.51
C THR A 12 26.07 -30.46 -28.20
N VAL A 13 26.36 -31.12 -27.06
CA VAL A 13 25.96 -30.64 -25.73
C VAL A 13 26.70 -29.36 -25.35
N ALA A 14 27.97 -29.21 -25.73
CA ALA A 14 28.76 -28.00 -25.47
C ALA A 14 28.32 -26.79 -26.31
N LEU A 15 27.86 -27.00 -27.55
CA LEU A 15 27.30 -25.91 -28.36
C LEU A 15 25.94 -25.43 -27.83
N LEU A 16 25.09 -26.37 -27.37
CA LEU A 16 23.77 -26.06 -26.81
C LEU A 16 23.85 -25.33 -25.46
N SER A 17 24.86 -25.62 -24.63
CA SER A 17 25.06 -24.91 -23.36
C SER A 17 25.64 -23.50 -23.54
N ALA A 18 26.51 -23.31 -24.53
CA ALA A 18 27.06 -21.99 -24.86
C ALA A 18 25.99 -21.06 -25.44
N THR A 19 25.08 -21.55 -26.29
CA THR A 19 23.95 -20.77 -26.78
C THR A 19 22.93 -20.50 -25.68
N ALA A 20 22.63 -21.45 -24.79
CA ALA A 20 21.77 -21.22 -23.64
C ALA A 20 22.34 -20.18 -22.67
N CYS A 21 23.66 -20.17 -22.44
CA CYS A 21 24.31 -19.13 -21.62
C CYS A 21 24.30 -17.76 -22.30
N LEU A 22 24.49 -17.68 -23.62
CA LEU A 22 24.39 -16.42 -24.35
C LEU A 22 22.95 -15.90 -24.41
N VAL A 23 21.96 -16.78 -24.53
CA VAL A 23 20.54 -16.42 -24.45
C VAL A 23 20.17 -15.98 -23.03
N HIS A 24 20.62 -16.67 -21.98
CA HIS A 24 20.42 -16.21 -20.60
C HIS A 24 21.15 -14.90 -20.29
N ARG A 25 22.36 -14.70 -20.83
CA ARG A 25 23.06 -13.41 -20.70
C ARG A 25 22.37 -12.30 -21.48
N ALA A 26 21.85 -12.59 -22.67
CA ALA A 26 21.08 -11.62 -23.45
C ALA A 26 19.75 -11.30 -22.77
N GLN A 27 19.07 -12.30 -22.19
CA GLN A 27 17.86 -12.11 -21.39
C GLN A 27 18.16 -11.28 -20.13
N ALA A 28 19.27 -11.56 -19.44
CA ALA A 28 19.72 -10.76 -18.30
C ALA A 28 20.24 -9.37 -18.68
N TYR A 29 20.61 -9.15 -19.94
CA TYR A 29 20.95 -7.82 -20.48
C TYR A 29 19.72 -7.04 -20.95
N LEU A 30 18.60 -7.73 -21.20
CA LEU A 30 17.31 -7.12 -21.54
C LEU A 30 16.44 -6.88 -20.30
N ASP A 31 16.75 -7.51 -19.16
CA ASP A 31 16.14 -7.23 -17.85
C ASP A 31 16.87 -6.08 -17.09
N ASP A 32 17.97 -5.57 -17.65
CA ASP A 32 18.77 -4.44 -17.12
C ASP A 32 18.49 -3.16 -17.95
N GLU A 33 17.28 -2.99 -18.46
CA GLU A 33 16.74 -1.65 -18.68
C GLU A 33 16.59 -1.03 -17.28
N ASP A 34 17.67 -0.42 -16.76
CA ASP A 34 17.55 0.72 -15.84
C ASP A 34 16.38 1.55 -16.38
N ASP A 35 15.34 1.73 -15.59
CA ASP A 35 14.12 2.43 -16.00
C ASP A 35 14.50 3.88 -16.34
N GLU A 36 14.94 4.12 -17.58
CA GLU A 36 15.43 5.42 -18.07
C GLU A 36 14.36 6.51 -17.90
N ASN A 37 13.11 6.12 -17.62
CA ASN A 37 11.97 6.99 -17.41
C ASN A 37 11.75 7.38 -15.93
N VAL A 38 12.58 6.93 -14.99
CA VAL A 38 12.44 7.20 -13.54
C VAL A 38 13.68 7.89 -12.99
N HIS A 39 13.51 9.14 -12.57
CA HIS A 39 14.59 9.96 -12.03
C HIS A 39 14.41 10.26 -10.55
N SER A 40 15.30 9.73 -9.70
CA SER A 40 15.26 10.02 -8.26
C SER A 40 15.52 11.50 -7.97
N LEU A 41 14.67 12.10 -7.14
CA LEU A 41 14.72 13.52 -6.80
C LEU A 41 15.25 13.72 -5.38
N ARG A 42 16.57 13.85 -5.24
CA ARG A 42 17.24 14.02 -3.94
C ARG A 42 16.67 15.16 -3.08
N THR A 43 16.22 16.26 -3.71
CA THR A 43 15.66 17.43 -3.02
C THR A 43 14.33 17.16 -2.33
N HIS A 44 13.67 16.05 -2.64
CA HIS A 44 12.40 15.60 -2.06
C HIS A 44 12.51 14.18 -1.49
N SER A 45 13.73 13.70 -1.26
CA SER A 45 13.99 12.39 -0.66
C SER A 45 14.74 12.56 0.66
N LEU A 46 14.26 11.88 1.69
CA LEU A 46 14.71 11.99 3.07
C LEU A 46 15.00 10.60 3.64
N TYR A 47 16.22 10.42 4.14
CA TYR A 47 16.70 9.17 4.70
C TYR A 47 17.66 9.44 5.85
N MET A 48 17.83 8.45 6.72
CA MET A 48 18.79 8.48 7.82
C MET A 48 20.22 8.78 7.28
N PRO A 49 20.98 9.71 7.90
CA PRO A 49 20.80 10.21 9.24
C PRO A 49 19.89 11.45 9.41
N TYR A 50 19.12 11.83 8.38
CA TYR A 50 18.16 12.96 8.32
C TYR A 50 18.73 14.36 8.53
N ILE A 51 19.91 14.50 9.14
CA ILE A 51 20.56 15.76 9.44
C ILE A 51 21.86 15.85 8.65
N ASP A 52 22.13 17.02 8.07
CA ASP A 52 23.36 17.32 7.35
C ASP A 52 24.36 18.02 8.29
N GLN A 53 24.37 19.36 8.30
CA GLN A 53 25.29 20.19 9.10
C GLN A 53 24.49 21.07 10.07
N ASP A 54 25.09 21.41 11.20
CA ASP A 54 24.52 22.33 12.20
C ASP A 54 23.11 21.94 12.70
N LEU A 55 22.85 20.64 12.84
CA LEU A 55 21.54 20.09 13.23
C LEU A 55 20.39 20.44 12.27
N GLN A 56 20.70 20.76 11.01
CA GLN A 56 19.72 21.05 9.96
C GLN A 56 19.79 20.04 8.83
N ASN A 57 18.68 19.87 8.11
CA ASN A 57 18.65 19.21 6.80
C ASN A 57 18.65 20.28 5.70
N ARG A 58 19.35 20.01 4.61
CA ARG A 58 19.46 20.93 3.46
C ARG A 58 18.14 21.11 2.73
N TRP A 59 17.34 20.05 2.65
CA TRP A 59 16.17 19.93 1.77
C TRP A 59 14.83 19.91 2.51
N PHE A 60 14.83 19.63 3.81
CA PHE A 60 13.64 19.57 4.65
C PHE A 60 13.76 20.48 5.87
N ASP A 61 12.63 21.07 6.26
CA ASP A 61 12.45 21.73 7.54
C ASP A 61 11.65 20.83 8.48
N PHE A 62 11.93 20.94 9.77
CA PHE A 62 11.23 20.24 10.84
C PHE A 62 10.82 21.26 11.91
N GLY A 63 9.67 21.05 12.55
CA GLY A 63 9.25 21.91 13.65
C GLY A 63 8.02 21.41 14.39
N GLY A 64 7.53 22.23 15.31
CA GLY A 64 6.56 21.80 16.31
C GLY A 64 7.21 20.84 17.32
N ASP A 65 6.50 19.78 17.68
CA ASP A 65 6.96 18.74 18.61
C ASP A 65 7.80 17.63 17.93
N THR A 66 8.18 17.81 16.66
CA THR A 66 8.94 16.81 15.91
C THR A 66 10.31 16.53 16.55
N ILE A 67 10.62 15.26 16.79
CA ILE A 67 11.92 14.78 17.29
C ILE A 67 12.64 14.01 16.19
N ILE A 68 13.89 14.37 15.92
CA ILE A 68 14.72 13.73 14.90
C ILE A 68 15.69 12.77 15.59
N ASN A 69 15.46 11.47 15.46
CA ASN A 69 16.43 10.46 15.84
C ASN A 69 17.22 10.05 14.59
N THR A 70 18.43 10.59 14.46
CA THR A 70 19.27 10.44 13.27
C THR A 70 19.51 8.98 12.88
N ASN A 71 19.47 8.03 13.81
CA ASN A 71 19.77 6.63 13.51
C ASN A 71 18.53 5.73 13.52
N HIS A 72 17.33 6.30 13.52
CA HIS A 72 16.12 5.47 13.64
C HIS A 72 14.91 6.06 12.90
N GLN A 73 14.38 7.22 13.28
CA GLN A 73 13.21 7.83 12.64
C GLN A 73 13.12 9.34 12.86
N ILE A 74 12.24 9.99 12.10
CA ILE A 74 11.68 11.29 12.45
C ILE A 74 10.32 11.05 13.11
N ARG A 75 10.19 11.42 14.38
CA ARG A 75 8.94 11.31 15.14
C ARG A 75 8.20 12.63 15.09
N LEU A 76 7.07 12.69 14.40
CA LEU A 76 6.23 13.89 14.31
C LEU A 76 5.52 14.20 15.64
N THR A 77 4.90 13.20 16.25
CA THR A 77 4.36 13.29 17.60
C THR A 77 4.72 12.06 18.41
N GLN A 78 4.72 12.22 19.71
CA GLN A 78 4.93 11.14 20.67
C GLN A 78 3.59 10.62 21.19
N ASP A 79 3.66 9.48 21.88
CA ASP A 79 2.59 8.93 22.75
C ASP A 79 2.36 9.82 23.99
N TYR A 80 2.10 11.11 23.75
CA TYR A 80 1.77 12.17 24.70
C TYR A 80 0.61 13.02 24.15
N PRO A 81 -0.27 13.54 25.01
CA PRO A 81 -1.40 14.36 24.58
C PRO A 81 -0.96 15.73 24.06
N SER A 82 -1.80 16.34 23.21
CA SER A 82 -1.66 17.73 22.75
C SER A 82 -0.31 18.04 22.07
N GLN A 83 0.16 17.13 21.22
CA GLN A 83 1.36 17.32 20.41
C GLN A 83 0.97 17.72 18.99
N SER A 84 1.79 18.57 18.35
CA SER A 84 1.68 18.89 16.94
C SER A 84 3.07 19.06 16.33
N GLY A 85 3.41 18.17 15.40
CA GLY A 85 4.70 18.18 14.74
C GLY A 85 4.56 18.10 13.23
N TRP A 86 5.56 18.66 12.55
CA TRP A 86 5.61 18.68 11.10
C TRP A 86 7.03 18.51 10.55
N LEU A 87 7.10 18.04 9.31
CA LEU A 87 8.27 18.11 8.44
C LEU A 87 7.82 18.49 7.03
N TRP A 88 8.57 19.34 6.34
CA TRP A 88 8.21 19.88 5.02
C TRP A 88 9.41 19.98 4.10
N SER A 89 9.24 19.75 2.80
CA SER A 89 10.24 20.08 1.80
C SER A 89 10.48 21.59 1.77
N ARG A 90 11.73 22.01 1.57
CA ARG A 90 12.12 23.42 1.44
C ARG A 90 11.86 23.97 0.05
N LEU A 91 11.92 23.10 -0.96
CA LEU A 91 11.66 23.44 -2.34
C LEU A 91 10.30 22.87 -2.76
N PRO A 92 9.57 23.57 -3.65
CA PRO A 92 8.37 23.02 -4.24
C PRO A 92 8.72 21.98 -5.33
N LEU A 93 7.87 20.98 -5.46
CA LEU A 93 7.84 20.05 -6.58
C LEU A 93 7.01 20.64 -7.72
N THR A 94 7.56 20.59 -8.93
CA THR A 94 6.91 21.10 -10.15
C THR A 94 6.82 20.03 -11.25
N ALA A 95 7.15 18.79 -10.92
CA ALA A 95 7.15 17.68 -11.87
C ALA A 95 5.70 17.30 -12.24
N PRO A 96 5.38 17.12 -13.53
CA PRO A 96 4.03 16.78 -13.97
C PRO A 96 3.63 15.35 -13.62
N ASN A 97 4.61 14.43 -13.62
CA ASN A 97 4.41 13.05 -13.22
C ASN A 97 5.45 12.72 -12.15
N PHE A 98 5.01 12.10 -11.07
CA PHE A 98 5.89 11.76 -9.97
C PHE A 98 5.39 10.54 -9.21
N GLN A 99 6.32 9.92 -8.50
CA GLN A 99 6.05 8.91 -7.51
C GLN A 99 6.71 9.32 -6.19
N ILE A 100 5.97 9.25 -5.10
CA ILE A 100 6.47 9.47 -3.74
C ILE A 100 6.23 8.19 -2.96
N GLU A 101 7.31 7.55 -2.54
CA GLU A 101 7.29 6.43 -1.63
C GLU A 101 7.70 6.90 -0.24
N PHE A 102 6.97 6.49 0.79
CA PHE A 102 7.31 6.83 2.16
C PHE A 102 7.05 5.65 3.09
N GLU A 103 7.90 5.50 4.09
CA GLU A 103 7.74 4.48 5.12
C GLU A 103 7.42 5.15 6.45
N PHE A 104 6.45 4.59 7.17
CA PHE A 104 5.99 5.16 8.43
C PHE A 104 5.60 4.07 9.44
N LYS A 105 5.54 4.46 10.71
CA LYS A 105 4.95 3.64 11.79
C LYS A 105 3.99 4.48 12.62
N VAL A 106 2.80 3.95 12.85
CA VAL A 106 1.86 4.45 13.86
C VAL A 106 1.79 3.43 14.98
N HIS A 107 2.16 3.82 16.20
CA HIS A 107 2.22 2.91 17.34
C HIS A 107 2.17 3.65 18.68
N GLY A 108 1.68 2.99 19.72
CA GLY A 108 1.59 3.55 21.07
C GLY A 108 1.36 2.44 22.09
N LYS A 109 1.42 2.81 23.38
CA LYS A 109 1.25 1.83 24.48
C LYS A 109 -0.22 1.47 24.74
N GLY A 110 -1.15 2.26 24.22
CA GLY A 110 -2.58 2.03 24.41
C GLY A 110 -3.12 0.94 23.51
N ASP A 111 -3.82 -0.03 24.11
CA ASP A 111 -4.65 -1.05 23.42
C ASP A 111 -6.10 -0.56 23.20
N GLY A 112 -6.42 0.66 23.66
CA GLY A 112 -7.77 1.24 23.70
C GLY A 112 -7.98 2.42 22.75
N LEU A 113 -8.32 3.59 23.29
CA LEU A 113 -8.54 4.83 22.53
C LEU A 113 -7.19 5.42 22.10
N VAL A 114 -7.01 5.58 20.79
CA VAL A 114 -5.75 5.96 20.13
C VAL A 114 -6.05 7.03 19.09
N GLY A 115 -5.12 7.93 18.81
CA GLY A 115 -5.39 9.05 17.90
C GLY A 115 -4.30 10.12 17.83
N ASP A 116 -4.50 11.19 17.07
CA ASP A 116 -5.60 11.31 16.09
C ASP A 116 -5.15 10.75 14.73
N GLY A 117 -3.90 10.98 14.37
CA GLY A 117 -3.26 10.40 13.20
C GLY A 117 -2.18 11.31 12.62
N PHE A 118 -1.83 11.08 11.36
CA PHE A 118 -0.93 11.95 10.60
C PHE A 118 -1.45 12.18 9.19
N ALA A 119 -0.87 13.14 8.49
CA ALA A 119 -1.24 13.50 7.14
C ALA A 119 -0.03 13.69 6.25
N VAL A 120 -0.20 13.36 4.96
CA VAL A 120 0.72 13.67 3.86
C VAL A 120 0.11 14.80 3.03
N TRP A 121 0.93 15.77 2.67
CA TRP A 121 0.49 16.99 2.01
C TRP A 121 1.22 17.22 0.70
N LEU A 122 0.46 17.59 -0.32
CA LEU A 122 0.93 18.15 -1.58
C LEU A 122 0.24 19.51 -1.76
N THR A 123 0.75 20.52 -1.07
CA THR A 123 0.07 21.82 -0.90
C THR A 123 0.92 23.01 -1.30
N LYS A 124 0.27 24.11 -1.64
CA LYS A 124 0.94 25.36 -2.03
C LYS A 124 1.67 26.02 -0.86
N GLU A 125 1.06 26.03 0.32
CA GLU A 125 1.68 26.49 1.56
C GLU A 125 2.41 25.34 2.27
N ARG A 126 3.39 25.68 3.12
CA ARG A 126 4.18 24.75 3.95
C ARG A 126 4.49 25.35 5.31
N ALA A 127 4.61 24.49 6.32
CA ALA A 127 5.02 24.86 7.67
C ALA A 127 4.15 25.95 8.32
N GLU A 128 2.84 25.87 8.10
CA GLU A 128 1.84 26.71 8.77
C GLU A 128 1.01 25.80 9.70
N PRO A 129 1.34 25.74 11.01
CA PRO A 129 0.65 24.86 11.94
C PRO A 129 -0.84 25.19 12.06
N GLY A 130 -1.65 24.16 12.31
CA GLY A 130 -3.09 24.35 12.50
C GLY A 130 -3.82 23.08 12.92
N PRO A 131 -5.17 23.12 12.94
CA PRO A 131 -5.98 22.07 13.54
C PRO A 131 -6.11 20.81 12.68
N VAL A 132 -5.74 20.85 11.40
CA VAL A 132 -5.97 19.72 10.47
C VAL A 132 -4.75 18.83 10.47
N PHE A 133 -4.72 17.83 11.36
CA PHE A 133 -3.58 16.91 11.53
C PHE A 133 -2.23 17.64 11.74
N GLY A 134 -2.25 18.84 12.34
CA GLY A 134 -1.07 19.67 12.56
C GLY A 134 -0.75 20.68 11.46
N ASN A 135 -1.52 20.72 10.36
CA ASN A 135 -1.44 21.73 9.32
C ASN A 135 -2.59 22.75 9.41
N ARG A 136 -2.43 23.90 8.76
CA ARG A 136 -3.49 24.91 8.62
C ARG A 136 -4.76 24.34 8.01
N ASP A 137 -5.88 24.90 8.42
CA ASP A 137 -7.14 24.72 7.71
C ASP A 137 -7.16 25.57 6.43
N ASN A 138 -8.16 25.32 5.56
CA ASN A 138 -8.34 26.03 4.29
C ASN A 138 -7.05 26.02 3.43
N PHE A 139 -6.46 24.84 3.28
CA PHE A 139 -5.27 24.62 2.46
C PHE A 139 -5.61 24.57 0.96
N GLU A 140 -4.65 24.91 0.10
CA GLU A 140 -4.75 24.77 -1.36
C GLU A 140 -3.85 23.61 -1.82
N GLY A 141 -4.44 22.54 -2.35
CA GLY A 141 -3.73 21.34 -2.80
C GLY A 141 -4.38 20.03 -2.35
N LEU A 142 -3.58 19.02 -2.00
CA LEU A 142 -4.05 17.71 -1.56
C LEU A 142 -3.59 17.41 -0.13
N GLY A 143 -4.52 16.97 0.71
CA GLY A 143 -4.24 16.32 1.99
C GLY A 143 -4.66 14.85 1.94
N ILE A 144 -3.78 13.95 2.37
CA ILE A 144 -4.05 12.52 2.57
C ILE A 144 -3.90 12.22 4.05
N PHE A 145 -5.01 11.96 4.73
CA PHE A 145 -5.07 11.76 6.17
C PHE A 145 -5.08 10.28 6.50
N PHE A 146 -4.24 9.89 7.43
CA PHE A 146 -4.15 8.55 8.01
C PHE A 146 -4.74 8.64 9.42
N ASP A 147 -6.06 8.53 9.48
CA ASP A 147 -6.84 8.77 10.69
C ASP A 147 -7.01 7.48 11.49
N THR A 148 -6.64 7.51 12.78
CA THR A 148 -6.74 6.37 13.68
C THR A 148 -7.89 6.50 14.68
N TYR A 149 -8.59 7.64 14.73
CA TYR A 149 -9.61 7.94 15.73
C TYR A 149 -10.96 8.30 15.11
N ALA A 150 -12.03 7.65 15.57
CA ALA A 150 -13.39 7.97 15.12
C ALA A 150 -13.99 9.12 15.95
N ASN A 151 -14.08 10.33 15.40
CA ASN A 151 -14.76 11.46 16.05
C ASN A 151 -16.29 11.33 15.97
N ALA A 152 -16.81 10.64 14.96
CA ALA A 152 -18.23 10.35 14.80
C ALA A 152 -18.51 8.86 14.51
N ARG A 153 -19.79 8.48 14.55
CA ARG A 153 -20.21 7.15 14.08
C ARG A 153 -20.12 7.09 12.56
N GLN A 154 -19.18 6.32 12.05
CA GLN A 154 -18.98 6.08 10.63
C GLN A 154 -19.47 4.68 10.20
N THR A 155 -19.70 4.48 8.91
CA THR A 155 -20.02 3.16 8.34
C THR A 155 -18.79 2.31 8.03
N HIS A 156 -17.61 2.92 8.07
CA HIS A 156 -16.32 2.26 7.86
C HIS A 156 -15.59 2.08 9.19
N SER A 157 -14.59 1.21 9.17
CA SER A 157 -13.69 0.96 10.30
C SER A 157 -12.53 1.96 10.31
N PHE A 158 -11.89 2.08 11.48
CA PHE A 158 -10.63 2.81 11.66
C PHE A 158 -9.50 1.82 11.94
N PRO A 159 -8.25 2.11 11.53
CA PRO A 159 -7.82 3.33 10.85
C PRO A 159 -8.37 3.48 9.43
N TYR A 160 -8.59 4.73 9.03
CA TYR A 160 -9.15 5.09 7.73
C TYR A 160 -8.22 6.09 7.03
N VAL A 161 -7.88 5.79 5.78
CA VAL A 161 -7.03 6.67 4.96
C VAL A 161 -7.92 7.40 3.98
N MET A 162 -7.92 8.72 4.01
CA MET A 162 -8.81 9.53 3.17
C MET A 162 -8.07 10.69 2.52
N ALA A 163 -8.50 11.08 1.32
CA ALA A 163 -7.95 12.21 0.59
C ALA A 163 -8.97 13.35 0.46
N MET A 164 -8.52 14.58 0.72
CA MET A 164 -9.28 15.83 0.51
C MET A 164 -8.51 16.72 -0.47
N VAL A 165 -9.23 17.26 -1.44
CA VAL A 165 -8.72 18.32 -2.32
C VAL A 165 -9.13 19.66 -1.72
N GLY A 166 -8.14 20.46 -1.33
CA GLY A 166 -8.32 21.78 -0.75
C GLY A 166 -8.29 22.87 -1.82
N ASP A 167 -9.28 23.77 -1.77
CA ASP A 167 -9.46 24.92 -2.66
C ASP A 167 -9.00 26.25 -2.04
N GLY A 168 -8.34 26.20 -0.87
CA GLY A 168 -7.93 27.37 -0.09
C GLY A 168 -9.06 28.04 0.70
N ARG A 169 -10.28 27.48 0.72
CA ARG A 169 -11.47 28.10 1.33
C ARG A 169 -12.32 27.15 2.16
N THR A 170 -12.43 25.90 1.72
CA THR A 170 -13.23 24.87 2.36
C THR A 170 -12.52 24.41 3.64
N SER A 171 -13.26 24.36 4.74
CA SER A 171 -12.75 23.90 6.03
C SER A 171 -12.84 22.37 6.12
N TYR A 172 -11.88 21.76 6.80
CA TYR A 172 -11.90 20.33 7.12
C TYR A 172 -12.91 20.02 8.24
N ASP A 173 -13.79 19.05 8.00
CA ASP A 173 -14.83 18.61 8.94
C ASP A 173 -14.28 17.65 10.00
N ASN A 174 -13.53 18.19 10.96
CA ASN A 174 -12.99 17.43 12.10
C ASN A 174 -14.07 16.68 12.89
N ALA A 175 -15.30 17.21 12.96
CA ALA A 175 -16.38 16.60 13.75
C ALA A 175 -16.88 15.29 13.15
N HIS A 176 -16.64 15.05 11.85
CA HIS A 176 -17.07 13.86 11.13
C HIS A 176 -15.93 13.24 10.31
N ASP A 177 -14.69 13.36 10.77
CA ASP A 177 -13.50 12.72 10.18
C ASP A 177 -13.31 13.07 8.68
N GLY A 178 -13.67 14.30 8.28
CA GLY A 178 -13.56 14.78 6.90
C GLY A 178 -14.53 14.12 5.92
N LEU A 179 -15.56 13.39 6.38
CA LEU A 179 -16.49 12.64 5.52
C LEU A 179 -17.12 13.52 4.43
N ASN A 180 -17.50 14.75 4.77
CA ASN A 180 -18.09 15.72 3.85
C ASN A 180 -17.07 16.29 2.84
N ASN A 181 -15.78 16.23 3.16
CA ASN A 181 -14.69 16.73 2.31
C ASN A 181 -13.97 15.61 1.53
N ARG A 182 -14.38 14.35 1.73
CA ARG A 182 -13.69 13.17 1.20
C ARG A 182 -13.83 13.07 -0.31
N ALA A 183 -12.70 13.10 -1.00
CA ALA A 183 -12.58 12.81 -2.43
C ALA A 183 -12.45 11.29 -2.68
N ALA A 184 -11.67 10.59 -1.86
CA ALA A 184 -11.56 9.13 -1.84
C ALA A 184 -11.05 8.64 -0.48
N GLY A 185 -11.12 7.33 -0.24
CA GLY A 185 -10.52 6.73 0.95
C GLY A 185 -10.66 5.21 1.00
N CYS A 186 -9.94 4.58 1.91
CA CYS A 186 -9.98 3.15 2.20
C CYS A 186 -9.81 2.87 3.70
N GLU A 187 -10.35 1.75 4.16
CA GLU A 187 -9.97 1.19 5.45
C GLU A 187 -8.56 0.61 5.34
N ALA A 188 -7.69 0.91 6.31
CA ALA A 188 -6.31 0.43 6.27
C ALA A 188 -5.82 0.05 7.67
N ASP A 189 -5.38 -1.20 7.81
CA ASP A 189 -4.76 -1.68 9.03
C ASP A 189 -3.29 -1.25 9.06
N ILE A 190 -3.02 -0.07 9.63
CA ILE A 190 -1.70 0.60 9.60
C ILE A 190 -1.05 0.80 10.98
N ARG A 191 -1.81 0.58 12.06
CA ARG A 191 -1.34 0.80 13.43
C ARG A 191 -0.74 -0.48 14.01
N GLY A 192 0.35 -0.35 14.77
CA GLY A 192 0.93 -1.47 15.51
C GLY A 192 1.55 -2.55 14.61
N LYS A 193 1.96 -2.20 13.40
CA LYS A 193 2.61 -3.13 12.47
C LYS A 193 4.05 -3.44 12.88
N ASP A 194 4.42 -4.71 12.74
CA ASP A 194 5.76 -5.22 13.02
C ASP A 194 6.81 -4.51 12.14
N VAL A 195 6.50 -4.41 10.85
CA VAL A 195 7.30 -3.68 9.87
C VAL A 195 6.74 -2.29 9.58
N PRO A 196 7.60 -1.32 9.19
CA PRO A 196 7.12 -0.05 8.66
C PRO A 196 6.11 -0.24 7.54
N THR A 197 5.01 0.49 7.59
CA THR A 197 4.04 0.53 6.49
C THR A 197 4.62 1.42 5.39
N LYS A 198 4.61 0.92 4.16
CA LYS A 198 5.03 1.68 2.99
C LYS A 198 3.80 2.26 2.27
N GLY A 199 3.78 3.57 2.09
CA GLY A 199 2.85 4.26 1.21
C GLY A 199 3.51 4.60 -0.12
N ARG A 200 2.79 4.46 -1.22
CA ARG A 200 3.20 4.89 -2.56
C ARG A 200 2.12 5.75 -3.19
N ILE A 201 2.45 7.02 -3.44
CA ILE A 201 1.63 7.98 -4.18
C ILE A 201 2.21 8.05 -5.58
N SER A 202 1.41 7.71 -6.59
CA SER A 202 1.78 7.86 -7.99
C SER A 202 0.82 8.83 -8.68
N TYR A 203 1.35 9.90 -9.26
CA TYR A 203 0.56 10.93 -9.95
C TYR A 203 0.94 11.03 -11.42
N ASN A 204 -0.08 11.09 -12.27
CA ASN A 204 0.02 11.32 -13.69
C ASN A 204 -0.69 12.64 -14.05
N GLY A 205 0.08 13.67 -14.36
CA GLY A 205 -0.44 15.00 -14.67
C GLY A 205 -1.17 15.08 -16.00
N ASN A 206 -0.90 14.17 -16.94
CA ASN A 206 -1.60 14.13 -18.24
C ASN A 206 -3.04 13.63 -18.07
N SER A 207 -3.24 12.56 -17.31
CA SER A 207 -4.59 12.02 -17.01
C SER A 207 -5.23 12.62 -15.76
N GLN A 208 -4.50 13.45 -15.00
CA GLN A 208 -4.95 14.02 -13.72
C GLN A 208 -5.40 12.94 -12.73
N THR A 209 -4.66 11.84 -12.70
CA THR A 209 -4.95 10.69 -11.84
C THR A 209 -3.89 10.51 -10.78
N LEU A 210 -4.34 10.20 -9.55
CA LEU A 210 -3.48 9.86 -8.43
C LEU A 210 -3.88 8.51 -7.87
N LYS A 211 -2.91 7.63 -7.66
CA LYS A 211 -3.10 6.34 -6.97
C LYS A 211 -2.35 6.35 -5.65
N LEU A 212 -3.01 5.93 -4.59
CA LEU A 212 -2.37 5.59 -3.32
C LEU A 212 -2.39 4.07 -3.14
N GLU A 213 -1.21 3.50 -2.91
CA GLU A 213 -1.04 2.10 -2.52
C GLU A 213 -0.39 2.02 -1.14
N LEU A 214 -0.80 1.01 -0.37
CA LEU A 214 -0.27 0.74 0.96
C LEU A 214 0.22 -0.70 1.03
N ARG A 215 1.37 -0.88 1.67
CA ARG A 215 1.94 -2.18 2.01
C ARG A 215 2.20 -2.22 3.52
N THR A 216 1.40 -3.02 4.21
CA THR A 216 1.39 -3.14 5.68
C THR A 216 2.04 -4.42 6.18
N THR A 217 2.56 -5.25 5.27
CA THR A 217 3.19 -6.55 5.55
C THR A 217 4.57 -6.63 4.90
N GLU A 218 5.34 -7.65 5.25
CA GLU A 218 6.62 -7.97 4.61
C GLU A 218 6.49 -8.47 3.16
N SER A 219 5.26 -8.80 2.72
CA SER A 219 5.05 -9.26 1.35
C SER A 219 5.34 -8.13 0.34
N ASP A 220 5.77 -8.50 -0.87
CA ASP A 220 5.96 -7.54 -1.96
C ASP A 220 4.65 -7.04 -2.57
N LYS A 221 3.51 -7.48 -2.03
CA LYS A 221 2.19 -7.07 -2.49
C LYS A 221 1.80 -5.76 -1.81
N SER A 222 1.59 -4.73 -2.61
CA SER A 222 0.93 -3.49 -2.19
C SER A 222 -0.55 -3.56 -2.56
N ASP A 223 -1.43 -3.17 -1.64
CA ASP A 223 -2.86 -3.07 -1.90
C ASP A 223 -3.20 -1.64 -2.32
N THR A 224 -4.00 -1.49 -3.38
CA THR A 224 -4.51 -0.19 -3.79
C THR A 224 -5.51 0.32 -2.76
N CYS A 225 -5.22 1.46 -2.14
CA CYS A 225 -6.14 2.13 -1.24
C CYS A 225 -7.22 2.87 -2.04
N PHE A 226 -6.82 3.80 -2.90
CA PHE A 226 -7.74 4.50 -3.80
C PHE A 226 -7.05 5.02 -5.05
N ILE A 227 -7.87 5.33 -6.06
CA ILE A 227 -7.51 6.10 -7.25
C ILE A 227 -8.41 7.32 -7.28
N LEU A 228 -7.81 8.51 -7.38
CA LEU A 228 -8.46 9.78 -7.63
C LEU A 228 -8.33 10.13 -9.10
N THR A 229 -9.42 10.57 -9.72
CA THR A 229 -9.43 11.14 -11.07
C THR A 229 -9.76 12.62 -11.01
N ASP A 230 -9.51 13.34 -12.11
CA ASP A 230 -9.80 14.77 -12.23
C ASP A 230 -9.08 15.63 -11.16
N LEU A 231 -7.94 15.14 -10.66
CA LEU A 231 -7.14 15.82 -9.64
C LEU A 231 -6.17 16.82 -10.26
N LYS A 232 -6.42 18.11 -10.01
CA LYS A 232 -5.53 19.21 -10.39
C LYS A 232 -4.74 19.68 -9.18
N LEU A 233 -3.47 19.31 -9.11
CA LEU A 233 -2.55 19.86 -8.12
C LEU A 233 -2.13 21.28 -8.52
N PRO A 234 -1.73 22.14 -7.55
CA PRO A 234 -1.10 23.42 -7.85
C PRO A 234 0.13 23.23 -8.77
N PRO A 235 0.50 24.20 -9.64
CA PRO A 235 1.68 24.06 -10.51
C PRO A 235 3.01 23.90 -9.76
N ALA A 236 3.06 24.39 -8.52
CA ALA A 236 4.15 24.23 -7.59
C ALA A 236 3.56 23.98 -6.21
N PHE A 237 3.97 22.88 -5.57
CA PHE A 237 3.50 22.48 -4.24
C PHE A 237 4.64 21.88 -3.43
N PHE A 238 4.55 21.95 -2.12
CA PHE A 238 5.49 21.34 -1.19
C PHE A 238 5.01 19.96 -0.76
N LEU A 239 5.97 19.09 -0.45
CA LEU A 239 5.71 17.80 0.18
C LEU A 239 5.81 17.98 1.70
N GLY A 240 4.75 17.64 2.41
CA GLY A 240 4.70 17.75 3.87
C GLY A 240 4.21 16.50 4.55
N PHE A 241 4.65 16.30 5.79
CA PHE A 241 4.07 15.33 6.71
C PHE A 241 3.81 16.04 8.03
N THR A 242 2.61 15.90 8.56
CA THR A 242 2.23 16.50 9.84
C THR A 242 1.48 15.47 10.68
N ALA A 243 1.54 15.59 12.00
CA ALA A 243 0.74 14.80 12.90
C ALA A 243 0.26 15.64 14.09
N ILE A 244 -0.84 15.21 14.69
CA ILE A 244 -1.39 15.81 15.89
C ILE A 244 -1.86 14.72 16.86
N THR A 245 -1.81 15.02 18.16
CA THR A 245 -2.45 14.22 19.20
C THR A 245 -3.38 15.10 20.03
N GLY A 246 -4.54 14.55 20.37
CA GLY A 246 -5.54 15.21 21.19
C GLY A 246 -5.51 14.70 22.64
N GLY A 247 -6.70 14.33 23.14
CA GLY A 247 -6.85 13.60 24.41
C GLY A 247 -6.43 12.13 24.31
N VAL A 248 -6.39 11.61 23.08
CA VAL A 248 -5.79 10.33 22.69
C VAL A 248 -4.52 10.61 21.92
N HIS A 249 -3.58 9.67 21.93
CA HIS A 249 -2.26 9.88 21.36
C HIS A 249 -1.64 8.58 20.85
N ASP A 250 -0.77 8.73 19.87
CA ASP A 250 0.11 7.69 19.34
C ASP A 250 1.44 8.35 18.92
N ASN A 251 2.48 7.54 18.79
CA ASN A 251 3.67 7.94 18.06
C ASN A 251 3.38 7.89 16.56
N HIS A 252 3.73 8.97 15.86
CA HIS A 252 3.68 9.05 14.40
C HIS A 252 5.10 9.23 13.85
N ASP A 253 5.68 8.15 13.36
CA ASP A 253 7.07 8.08 12.93
C ASP A 253 7.16 8.01 11.40
N ILE A 254 7.97 8.87 10.78
CA ILE A 254 8.39 8.81 9.38
C ILE A 254 9.81 8.23 9.32
N ILE A 255 9.99 7.15 8.56
CA ILE A 255 11.23 6.39 8.45
C ILE A 255 12.01 6.80 7.20
N SER A 256 11.33 6.91 6.06
CA SER A 256 11.99 7.30 4.81
C SER A 256 11.00 7.95 3.85
N VAL A 257 11.53 8.78 2.97
CA VAL A 257 10.81 9.37 1.85
C VAL A 257 11.70 9.29 0.61
N SER A 258 11.18 8.72 -0.46
CA SER A 258 11.84 8.61 -1.77
C SER A 258 10.92 9.18 -2.82
N THR A 259 11.35 10.27 -3.46
CA THR A 259 10.60 10.90 -4.54
C THR A 259 11.29 10.63 -5.87
N TYR A 260 10.49 10.36 -6.89
CA TYR A 260 10.90 10.10 -8.26
C TYR A 260 10.08 10.95 -9.22
N VAL A 261 10.73 11.52 -10.22
CA VAL A 261 10.09 12.14 -11.38
C VAL A 261 9.98 11.08 -12.46
N LEU A 262 8.82 11.02 -13.11
CA LEU A 262 8.55 10.05 -14.16
C LEU A 262 8.46 10.79 -15.51
N ASP A 263 9.12 10.27 -16.54
CA ASP A 263 8.98 10.82 -17.89
C ASP A 263 7.57 10.62 -18.44
N LYS A 264 6.97 9.48 -18.09
CA LYS A 264 5.58 9.14 -18.41
C LYS A 264 4.86 8.75 -17.14
N GLY A 265 3.70 9.36 -16.90
CA GLY A 265 2.82 8.91 -15.84
C GLY A 265 2.21 7.56 -16.18
N GLU A 266 1.98 6.73 -15.17
CA GLU A 266 1.16 5.54 -15.30
C GLU A 266 -0.32 5.94 -15.40
N ASP A 267 -1.06 5.38 -16.36
CA ASP A 267 -2.51 5.56 -16.40
C ASP A 267 -3.18 4.46 -15.56
N PHE A 268 -3.91 4.89 -14.51
CA PHE A 268 -4.61 3.98 -13.63
C PHE A 268 -6.03 3.73 -14.16
N SER A 269 -6.34 2.49 -14.54
CA SER A 269 -7.72 2.11 -14.81
C SER A 269 -8.48 1.96 -13.50
N VAL A 270 -9.47 2.81 -13.27
CA VAL A 270 -10.53 2.50 -12.31
C VAL A 270 -11.32 1.36 -12.94
N GLU A 271 -11.08 0.13 -12.49
CA GLU A 271 -11.97 -0.98 -12.79
C GLU A 271 -13.30 -0.65 -12.12
N ARG A 272 -14.18 0.08 -12.83
CA ARG A 272 -15.57 0.24 -12.40
C ARG A 272 -16.05 -1.17 -12.17
N ALA A 273 -16.37 -1.50 -10.91
CA ALA A 273 -17.10 -2.71 -10.59
C ALA A 273 -18.34 -2.69 -11.49
N ASN A 274 -18.28 -3.41 -12.60
CA ASN A 274 -19.45 -3.64 -13.42
C ASN A 274 -20.39 -4.32 -12.45
N ASN A 275 -21.53 -3.67 -12.23
CA ASN A 275 -22.63 -4.23 -11.49
C ASN A 275 -23.22 -5.34 -12.38
N THR A 276 -22.43 -6.38 -12.66
CA THR A 276 -22.91 -7.66 -13.12
C THR A 276 -23.75 -8.16 -11.97
N ARG A 277 -25.06 -7.97 -12.13
CA ARG A 277 -26.10 -8.66 -11.37
C ARG A 277 -25.58 -10.05 -11.04
N PRO A 278 -25.61 -10.48 -9.77
CA PRO A 278 -25.23 -11.85 -9.45
C PRO A 278 -26.03 -12.76 -10.39
N PRO A 279 -25.39 -13.70 -11.10
CA PRO A 279 -26.12 -14.66 -11.89
C PRO A 279 -27.08 -15.33 -10.93
N SER A 280 -28.38 -15.26 -11.25
CA SER A 280 -29.45 -15.91 -10.50
C SER A 280 -28.99 -17.30 -10.10
N GLY A 281 -28.78 -17.51 -8.80
CA GLY A 281 -28.27 -18.76 -8.26
C GLY A 281 -29.20 -19.89 -8.67
N LYS A 282 -28.75 -20.72 -9.62
CA LYS A 282 -29.30 -22.07 -9.75
C LYS A 282 -28.76 -22.83 -8.55
N SER A 283 -29.66 -23.06 -7.60
CA SER A 283 -29.46 -23.82 -6.37
C SER A 283 -28.56 -25.03 -6.63
N SER A 284 -27.43 -25.06 -5.92
CA SER A 284 -26.49 -26.18 -5.89
C SER A 284 -27.08 -27.34 -5.08
N PHE A 285 -28.20 -27.89 -5.54
CA PHE A 285 -28.88 -29.05 -4.95
C PHE A 285 -28.62 -30.35 -5.74
N GLY A 286 -28.01 -30.25 -6.93
CA GLY A 286 -27.76 -31.38 -7.82
C GLY A 286 -26.47 -32.19 -7.54
N TRP A 287 -25.47 -31.61 -6.87
CA TRP A 287 -24.22 -32.32 -6.57
C TRP A 287 -24.29 -33.12 -5.27
N VAL A 288 -25.05 -32.65 -4.27
CA VAL A 288 -25.30 -33.38 -3.01
C VAL A 288 -26.13 -34.64 -3.27
N LEU A 289 -27.06 -34.63 -4.24
CA LEU A 289 -27.83 -35.82 -4.61
C LEU A 289 -27.01 -36.88 -5.37
N LYS A 290 -25.95 -36.47 -6.08
CA LYS A 290 -25.04 -37.41 -6.77
C LYS A 290 -24.09 -38.13 -5.81
N LEU A 291 -23.75 -37.53 -4.67
CA LEU A 291 -22.95 -38.19 -3.63
C LEU A 291 -23.75 -39.20 -2.81
N LEU A 292 -25.06 -39.00 -2.63
CA LEU A 292 -25.92 -39.96 -1.93
C LEU A 292 -26.33 -41.16 -2.79
N ALA A 293 -26.39 -41.01 -4.12
CA ALA A 293 -26.66 -42.14 -5.01
C ALA A 293 -25.45 -43.09 -5.16
N GLY A 294 -24.21 -42.58 -5.04
CA GLY A 294 -22.99 -43.39 -5.16
C GLY A 294 -22.68 -44.27 -3.94
N SER A 295 -23.02 -43.81 -2.73
CA SER A 295 -22.80 -44.58 -1.50
C SER A 295 -23.83 -45.70 -1.30
N GLY A 296 -25.07 -45.51 -1.75
CA GLY A 296 -26.14 -46.51 -1.70
C GLY A 296 -25.87 -47.75 -2.57
N VAL A 297 -25.24 -47.57 -3.74
CA VAL A 297 -24.89 -48.69 -4.63
C VAL A 297 -23.75 -49.53 -4.06
N PHE A 298 -22.76 -48.89 -3.41
CA PHE A 298 -21.65 -49.60 -2.76
C PHE A 298 -22.11 -50.41 -1.53
N ALA A 299 -23.01 -49.85 -0.71
CA ALA A 299 -23.58 -50.57 0.43
C ALA A 299 -24.47 -51.76 0.00
N GLY A 300 -25.22 -51.62 -1.09
CA GLY A 300 -26.04 -52.69 -1.66
C GLY A 300 -25.23 -53.86 -2.20
N ILE A 301 -24.12 -53.60 -2.91
CA ILE A 301 -23.23 -54.65 -3.44
C ILE A 301 -22.54 -55.42 -2.31
N VAL A 302 -22.08 -54.72 -1.26
CA VAL A 302 -21.45 -55.35 -0.08
C VAL A 302 -22.46 -56.20 0.70
N PHE A 303 -23.71 -55.74 0.85
CA PHE A 303 -24.75 -56.52 1.54
C PHE A 303 -25.16 -57.78 0.76
N ILE A 304 -25.27 -57.71 -0.57
CA ILE A 304 -25.57 -58.88 -1.41
C ILE A 304 -24.41 -59.89 -1.38
N ALA A 305 -23.16 -59.42 -1.46
CA ALA A 305 -21.98 -60.28 -1.36
C ALA A 305 -21.90 -60.99 0.01
N PHE A 306 -22.18 -60.28 1.11
CA PHE A 306 -22.21 -60.86 2.45
C PHE A 306 -23.34 -61.89 2.64
N LYS A 307 -24.49 -61.69 1.98
CA LYS A 307 -25.61 -62.64 2.06
C LYS A 307 -25.38 -63.89 1.20
N MET A 308 -24.62 -63.78 0.10
CA MET A 308 -24.24 -64.92 -0.74
C MET A 308 -23.17 -65.80 -0.09
N THR A 309 -22.16 -65.23 0.57
CA THR A 309 -21.18 -66.01 1.34
C THR A 309 -21.83 -66.76 2.51
N LYS A 310 -22.73 -66.11 3.24
CA LYS A 310 -23.47 -66.74 4.35
C LYS A 310 -24.45 -67.85 3.92
N LYS A 311 -24.92 -67.84 2.67
CA LYS A 311 -25.77 -68.90 2.11
C LYS A 311 -24.95 -70.11 1.65
N ASN A 312 -23.70 -69.89 1.23
CA ASN A 312 -22.78 -70.96 0.81
C ASN A 312 -22.22 -71.75 2.01
N ASP A 313 -22.04 -71.10 3.17
CA ASP A 313 -21.60 -71.77 4.41
C ASP A 313 -22.70 -72.59 5.10
N ARG A 314 -23.97 -72.43 4.69
CA ARG A 314 -25.11 -73.23 5.18
C ARG A 314 -25.46 -74.43 4.31
N ALA A 315 -24.69 -74.70 3.25
CA ALA A 315 -24.85 -75.87 2.37
C ALA A 315 -23.67 -76.87 2.47
N ARG A 316 -22.78 -76.67 3.46
CA ARG A 316 -21.73 -77.63 3.82
C ARG A 316 -21.72 -77.90 5.32
N PHE A 317 -22.83 -78.45 5.82
CA PHE A 317 -22.94 -79.39 6.93
C PHE A 317 -24.24 -80.17 6.74
#